data_AF-A0A314YQF0-F1
#
_entry.id   AF-A0A314YQF0-F1
#
_cell.length_a   1.000
_cell.length_b   1.000
_cell.length_c   1.000
_cell.angle_alpha   90.00
_cell.angle_beta   90.00
_cell.angle_gamma   90.00
#
_symmetry.space_group_name_H-M   'P 1'
#
loop_
_entity.id
_entity.type
_entity.pdbx_description
1 polymer ?
#
loop_
_entity_poly.entity_id
_entity_poly.type
_entity_poly.pdbx_seq_one_letter_code
_entity_poly.pdbx_strand_id
1 'polypeptide(L)'
;MSLKTTCLTYFVAIFAVLLASRHVIDPNSSPLKHIVDLSLATTSSVPSNIISYLIPNHIGRHHKKKDNGTIGSICDDFPRGFPPPDTNTTSYLCVDRNGCCNFTLVQAAVDAAPALSQKRTTIWINNGLYYEKILIPKNKPNITFQGQGYESTAIAWNDTANSSHGTFYSGSVQVYADNFVAKNISFMNCQLISMANPVPPGSKNVNGAVTAHGRASKDNNTGFAFVNCFIGGTGRVWLGRAWRPFSRVVFVNTTMADIIAPEGWNDFNDPTRDQSVTQHN
;
A
#
# COMPACT_ATOMS: atom_id res chain seq x y z
N MET A 1 -2.50 -54.65 -24.34
CA MET A 1 -1.47 -53.91 -23.58
C MET A 1 -0.90 -54.83 -22.52
N SER A 2 0.40 -55.07 -22.55
CA SER A 2 1.09 -56.14 -21.80
C SER A 2 1.29 -55.78 -20.32
N LEU A 3 1.16 -56.78 -19.44
CA LEU A 3 1.36 -56.73 -17.99
C LEU A 3 2.73 -56.15 -17.56
N LYS A 4 3.68 -56.05 -18.48
CA LYS A 4 4.99 -55.40 -18.28
C LYS A 4 4.91 -53.87 -18.19
N THR A 5 3.90 -53.23 -18.78
CA THR A 5 3.77 -51.77 -18.79
C THR A 5 3.18 -51.24 -17.48
N THR A 6 2.33 -52.02 -16.81
CA THR A 6 1.71 -51.65 -15.53
C THR A 6 2.69 -51.70 -14.35
N CYS A 7 3.71 -52.55 -14.38
CA CYS A 7 4.70 -52.63 -13.30
C CYS A 7 5.69 -51.45 -13.31
N LEU A 8 6.01 -50.93 -14.51
CA LEU A 8 6.93 -49.80 -14.69
C LEU A 8 6.28 -48.47 -14.24
N THR A 9 4.97 -48.30 -14.41
CA THR A 9 4.25 -47.09 -13.98
C THR A 9 4.12 -47.01 -12.45
N TYR A 10 3.96 -48.13 -11.76
CA TYR A 10 3.94 -48.15 -10.29
C TYR A 10 5.32 -47.86 -9.67
N PHE A 11 6.40 -48.37 -10.28
CA PHE A 11 7.76 -48.09 -9.80
C PHE A 11 8.16 -46.61 -9.96
N VAL A 12 7.78 -45.97 -11.08
CA VAL A 12 8.04 -44.54 -11.31
C VAL A 12 7.21 -43.66 -10.35
N ALA A 13 5.97 -44.06 -10.03
CA ALA A 13 5.14 -43.32 -9.08
C ALA A 13 5.67 -43.39 -7.64
N ILE A 14 6.18 -44.55 -7.19
CA ILE A 14 6.76 -44.71 -5.85
C ILE A 14 8.09 -43.96 -5.72
N PHE A 15 8.91 -43.93 -6.76
CA PHE A 15 10.16 -43.17 -6.77
C PHE A 15 9.93 -41.65 -6.77
N ALA A 16 8.88 -41.17 -7.44
CA ALA A 16 8.48 -39.76 -7.42
C ALA A 16 7.96 -39.31 -6.03
N VAL A 17 7.24 -40.16 -5.31
CA VAL A 17 6.76 -39.87 -3.95
C VAL A 17 7.91 -39.90 -2.93
N LEU A 18 8.90 -40.79 -3.09
CA LEU A 18 10.10 -40.83 -2.26
C LEU A 18 11.08 -39.66 -2.53
N LEU A 19 11.13 -39.16 -3.77
CA LEU A 19 11.87 -37.93 -4.11
C LEU A 19 11.14 -36.66 -3.64
N ALA A 20 9.81 -36.64 -3.66
CA ALA A 20 9.00 -35.54 -3.13
C ALA A 20 9.02 -35.45 -1.58
N SER A 21 9.37 -36.54 -0.90
CA SER A 21 9.45 -36.57 0.57
C SER A 21 10.82 -36.16 1.14
N ARG A 22 11.82 -35.89 0.29
CA ARG A 22 13.14 -35.36 0.72
C ARG A 22 13.34 -33.86 0.49
N HIS A 23 12.34 -33.16 -0.01
CA HIS A 23 12.32 -31.70 -0.10
C HIS A 23 11.17 -31.13 0.73
N VAL A 24 11.19 -31.43 2.03
CA VAL A 24 10.51 -30.59 3.02
C VAL A 24 11.39 -29.36 3.22
N ILE A 25 10.90 -28.24 2.70
CA ILE A 25 11.48 -26.91 2.88
C ILE A 25 11.25 -26.53 4.35
N ASP A 26 12.34 -26.33 5.08
CA ASP A 26 12.37 -25.70 6.40
C ASP A 26 11.93 -24.23 6.25
N PRO A 27 10.87 -23.75 6.93
CA PRO A 27 10.35 -22.41 6.73
C PRO A 27 11.16 -21.30 7.44
N ASN A 28 12.41 -21.54 7.84
CA ASN A 28 13.17 -20.58 8.66
C ASN A 28 14.61 -20.24 8.22
N SER A 29 14.93 -20.27 6.92
CA SER A 29 16.23 -19.77 6.43
C SER A 29 16.11 -18.50 5.57
N SER A 30 16.53 -17.36 6.13
CA SER A 30 16.71 -16.09 5.41
C SER A 30 18.13 -15.97 4.83
N PRO A 31 18.33 -15.35 3.65
CA PRO A 31 19.63 -15.35 2.95
C PRO A 31 20.53 -14.19 3.39
N LEU A 32 20.68 -13.95 4.70
CA LEU A 32 21.31 -12.72 5.22
C LEU A 32 22.42 -12.95 6.27
N LYS A 33 23.09 -14.11 6.24
CA LYS A 33 24.23 -14.41 7.13
C LYS A 33 25.62 -14.46 6.45
N HIS A 34 25.77 -13.96 5.23
CA HIS A 34 27.08 -13.94 4.55
C HIS A 34 27.66 -12.53 4.26
N ILE A 35 27.15 -11.46 4.91
CA ILE A 35 27.69 -10.09 4.73
C ILE A 35 28.29 -9.54 6.05
N VAL A 36 28.69 -10.40 6.96
CA VAL A 36 29.44 -10.01 8.16
C VAL A 36 30.63 -10.95 8.32
N ASP A 37 31.62 -10.82 7.43
CA ASP A 37 33.02 -11.26 7.65
C ASP A 37 33.90 -10.89 6.44
N LEU A 38 33.96 -9.59 6.11
CA LEU A 38 35.04 -9.08 5.27
C LEU A 38 35.57 -7.76 5.83
N SER A 39 36.17 -7.87 7.01
CA SER A 39 37.06 -6.87 7.59
C SER A 39 38.35 -7.59 7.97
N LEU A 40 39.47 -7.01 7.53
CA LEU A 40 40.86 -7.36 7.82
C LEU A 40 41.50 -8.48 6.97
N ALA A 41 42.04 -8.09 5.82
CA ALA A 41 43.50 -8.05 5.60
C ALA A 41 43.79 -7.85 4.11
N THR A 42 44.49 -6.76 3.76
CA THR A 42 45.76 -6.80 3.00
C THR A 42 46.22 -5.37 2.70
N THR A 43 47.47 -5.13 3.04
CA THR A 43 48.27 -3.93 2.85
C THR A 43 48.86 -3.88 1.43
N SER A 44 49.32 -2.67 1.04
CA SER A 44 50.27 -2.28 -0.05
C SER A 44 49.65 -1.26 -1.02
N SER A 45 49.89 0.05 -0.87
CA SER A 45 51.09 0.86 -1.18
C SER A 45 51.19 1.32 -2.64
N VAL A 46 50.75 2.56 -2.94
CA VAL A 46 51.36 3.48 -3.94
C VAL A 46 50.85 4.92 -3.70
N PRO A 47 51.59 5.98 -4.09
CA PRO A 47 51.79 7.17 -3.27
C PRO A 47 51.04 8.41 -3.75
N SER A 48 50.88 9.36 -2.84
CA SER A 48 50.28 10.67 -3.04
C SER A 48 51.22 11.63 -3.78
N ASN A 49 50.72 12.38 -4.76
CA ASN A 49 51.15 13.75 -5.04
C ASN A 49 50.06 14.54 -5.80
N ILE A 50 49.52 15.54 -5.10
CA ILE A 50 49.25 16.94 -5.50
C ILE A 50 48.66 17.18 -6.90
N ILE A 51 47.42 17.70 -6.96
CA ILE A 51 47.09 19.03 -7.56
C ILE A 51 45.83 19.58 -6.87
N SER A 52 46.00 20.71 -6.20
CA SER A 52 44.97 21.62 -5.70
C SER A 52 44.72 22.73 -6.72
N TYR A 53 43.47 22.92 -7.15
CA TYR A 53 42.90 24.15 -7.69
C TYR A 53 41.42 24.19 -7.21
N LEU A 54 41.07 24.98 -6.17
CA LEU A 54 40.39 26.29 -6.26
C LEU A 54 39.16 26.21 -7.20
N ILE A 55 37.89 26.32 -6.78
CA ILE A 55 37.17 27.46 -6.14
C ILE A 55 35.85 26.94 -5.45
N PRO A 56 35.01 27.76 -4.79
CA PRO A 56 34.92 28.02 -3.36
C PRO A 56 33.73 27.34 -2.63
N ASN A 57 33.92 27.17 -1.31
CA ASN A 57 32.93 26.73 -0.34
C ASN A 57 31.75 27.72 -0.17
N HIS A 58 30.52 27.22 -0.37
CA HIS A 58 29.35 27.64 0.41
C HIS A 58 28.67 26.41 1.01
N ILE A 59 29.38 25.75 1.93
CA ILE A 59 28.76 24.81 2.86
C ILE A 59 28.13 25.64 3.96
N GLY A 60 26.82 25.83 3.88
CA GLY A 60 26.01 26.15 5.05
C GLY A 60 26.09 24.98 6.02
N ARG A 61 27.02 25.06 6.98
CA ARG A 61 27.10 24.16 8.13
C ARG A 61 25.84 24.36 8.99
N HIS A 62 24.76 23.66 8.66
CA HIS A 62 23.83 23.27 9.70
C HIS A 62 24.56 22.26 10.58
N HIS A 63 25.00 22.72 11.75
CA HIS A 63 25.51 21.86 12.81
C HIS A 63 24.42 20.82 13.14
N LYS A 64 24.54 19.63 12.55
CA LYS A 64 23.83 18.44 13.02
C LYS A 64 24.41 18.17 14.41
N LYS A 65 23.66 18.57 15.44
CA LYS A 65 23.99 18.27 16.83
C LYS A 65 24.17 16.76 16.90
N LYS A 66 25.32 16.35 17.42
CA LYS A 66 25.63 14.95 17.72
C LYS A 66 24.68 14.59 18.88
N ASP A 67 23.54 13.99 18.57
CA ASP A 67 22.68 13.45 19.61
C ASP A 67 23.42 12.30 20.27
N ASN A 68 23.90 12.58 21.48
CA ASN A 68 24.29 11.59 22.44
C ASN A 68 23.09 10.66 22.63
N GLY A 69 23.32 9.35 22.54
CA GLY A 69 22.27 8.33 22.60
C GLY A 69 21.49 8.34 23.91
N THR A 70 20.50 9.22 24.01
CA THR A 70 19.26 8.93 24.72
C THR A 70 18.50 7.96 23.84
N ILE A 71 18.35 6.73 24.30
CA ILE A 71 17.29 5.85 23.81
C ILE A 71 16.00 6.61 24.07
N GLY A 72 15.46 7.29 23.05
CA GLY A 72 14.13 7.89 23.15
C GLY A 72 13.18 6.79 23.60
N SER A 73 12.32 7.09 24.57
CA SER A 73 11.24 6.19 24.93
C SER A 73 10.49 5.80 23.67
N ILE A 74 10.03 4.56 23.60
CA ILE A 74 9.24 4.04 22.48
C ILE A 74 7.98 4.88 22.18
N CYS A 75 7.61 5.77 23.12
CA CYS A 75 6.47 6.68 23.08
C CYS A 75 6.82 8.17 22.88
N ASP A 76 8.07 8.53 22.62
CA ASP A 76 8.53 9.93 22.50
C ASP A 76 8.21 10.56 21.14
N ASP A 77 7.52 9.85 20.26
CA ASP A 77 7.22 10.25 18.88
C ASP A 77 5.92 11.04 18.73
N PHE A 78 5.11 11.15 19.78
CA PHE A 78 3.97 12.04 19.81
C PHE A 78 4.37 13.50 20.11
N PRO A 79 3.74 14.50 19.45
CA PRO A 79 3.92 15.89 19.82
C PRO A 79 3.42 16.14 21.25
N ARG A 80 4.05 17.09 21.95
CA ARG A 80 3.65 17.44 23.33
C ARG A 80 2.18 17.89 23.41
N GLY A 81 1.47 17.44 24.44
CA GLY A 81 0.05 17.81 24.66
C GLY A 81 -0.95 16.97 23.87
N PHE A 82 -0.55 15.75 23.53
CA PHE A 82 -1.31 14.82 22.71
C PHE A 82 -1.81 13.59 23.50
N PRO A 83 -2.99 13.02 23.17
CA PRO A 83 -4.02 13.62 22.32
C PRO A 83 -4.61 14.87 23.01
N PRO A 84 -5.24 15.79 22.26
CA PRO A 84 -5.88 16.95 22.87
C PRO A 84 -6.94 16.51 23.90
N PRO A 85 -7.20 17.30 24.95
CA PRO A 85 -8.28 17.01 25.87
C PRO A 85 -9.63 17.06 25.16
N ASP A 86 -10.57 16.26 25.65
CA ASP A 86 -11.94 16.23 25.17
C ASP A 86 -12.62 17.60 25.32
N THR A 87 -13.49 17.93 24.36
CA THR A 87 -14.34 19.13 24.37
C THR A 87 -15.81 18.72 24.41
N ASN A 88 -16.74 19.67 24.43
CA ASN A 88 -18.16 19.38 24.29
C ASN A 88 -18.53 18.82 22.90
N THR A 89 -17.77 19.17 21.85
CA THR A 89 -18.06 18.79 20.46
C THR A 89 -17.15 17.69 19.91
N THR A 90 -16.04 17.37 20.57
CA THR A 90 -15.05 16.41 20.06
C THR A 90 -14.44 15.57 21.17
N SER A 91 -14.41 14.25 20.95
CA SER A 91 -13.71 13.28 21.79
C SER A 91 -12.51 12.71 21.05
N TYR A 92 -11.46 12.37 21.79
CA TYR A 92 -10.21 11.88 21.22
C TYR A 92 -9.91 10.46 21.69
N LEU A 93 -9.61 9.58 20.72
CA LEU A 93 -9.06 8.24 20.99
C LEU A 93 -7.65 8.20 20.41
N CYS A 94 -6.70 7.60 21.13
CA CYS A 94 -5.35 7.43 20.63
C CYS A 94 -5.06 5.98 20.25
N VAL A 95 -4.41 5.79 19.11
CA VAL A 95 -3.93 4.50 18.61
C VAL A 95 -2.42 4.55 18.44
N ASP A 96 -1.73 3.62 19.08
CA ASP A 96 -0.29 3.40 18.91
C ASP A 96 0.04 1.90 18.95
N ARG A 97 0.66 1.39 17.89
CA ARG A 97 0.97 -0.04 17.77
C ARG A 97 2.00 -0.54 18.78
N ASN A 98 2.78 0.37 19.37
CA ASN A 98 3.80 0.05 20.37
C ASN A 98 3.22 0.04 21.81
N GLY A 99 1.92 0.32 21.97
CA GLY A 99 1.24 0.29 23.27
C GLY A 99 1.35 1.57 24.08
N CYS A 100 1.77 2.68 23.45
CA CYS A 100 1.87 3.99 24.10
C CYS A 100 0.50 4.69 24.29
N CYS A 101 -0.56 4.08 23.77
CA CYS A 101 -1.92 4.61 23.81
C CYS A 101 -2.95 3.54 24.21
N ASN A 102 -4.18 4.00 24.44
CA ASN A 102 -5.29 3.17 24.89
C ASN A 102 -5.68 2.07 23.89
N PHE A 103 -5.31 2.21 22.62
CA PHE A 103 -5.55 1.24 21.56
C PHE A 103 -4.26 0.96 20.80
N THR A 104 -4.04 -0.30 20.42
CA THR A 104 -2.95 -0.71 19.52
C THR A 104 -3.42 -0.93 18.07
N LEU A 105 -4.73 -1.06 17.87
CA LEU A 105 -5.39 -1.30 16.59
C LEU A 105 -6.35 -0.15 16.27
N VAL A 106 -6.40 0.30 15.01
CA VAL A 106 -7.32 1.36 14.57
C VAL A 106 -8.75 0.85 14.59
N GLN A 107 -9.01 -0.41 14.22
CA GLN A 107 -10.36 -0.96 14.27
C GLN A 107 -10.93 -0.96 15.69
N ALA A 108 -10.11 -1.29 16.70
CA ALA A 108 -10.54 -1.26 18.09
C ALA A 108 -10.95 0.15 18.56
N ALA A 109 -10.25 1.20 18.10
CA ALA A 109 -10.64 2.57 18.37
C ALA A 109 -11.94 2.97 17.64
N VAL A 110 -12.16 2.50 16.41
CA VAL A 110 -13.45 2.65 15.71
C VAL A 110 -14.57 1.97 16.49
N ASP A 111 -14.34 0.76 16.99
CA ASP A 111 -15.32 -0.02 17.75
C ASP A 111 -15.66 0.63 19.09
N ALA A 112 -14.71 1.32 19.73
CA ALA A 112 -14.92 2.09 20.96
C ALA A 112 -15.69 3.41 20.74
N ALA A 113 -15.71 3.97 19.53
CA ALA A 113 -16.43 5.22 19.25
C ALA A 113 -17.95 5.07 19.49
N PRO A 114 -18.64 6.03 20.16
CA PRO A 114 -20.06 5.88 20.47
C PRO A 114 -20.93 5.83 19.19
N ALA A 115 -21.89 4.92 19.15
CA ALA A 115 -22.85 4.83 18.06
C ALA A 115 -23.80 6.04 18.04
N LEU A 116 -24.18 6.49 16.84
CA LEU A 116 -25.14 7.58 16.57
C LEU A 116 -24.76 8.92 17.24
N SER A 117 -23.47 9.10 17.56
CA SER A 117 -22.97 10.28 18.24
C SER A 117 -23.08 11.54 17.38
N GLN A 118 -23.61 12.61 17.96
CA GLN A 118 -23.52 13.96 17.39
C GLN A 118 -22.15 14.62 17.66
N LYS A 119 -21.41 14.09 18.64
CA LYS A 119 -20.04 14.50 18.96
C LYS A 119 -19.06 13.85 17.98
N ARG A 120 -18.11 14.60 17.44
CA ARG A 120 -17.06 14.08 16.57
C ARG A 120 -16.08 13.23 17.37
N THR A 121 -15.82 12.00 16.94
CA THR A 121 -14.77 11.16 17.54
C THR A 121 -13.55 11.22 16.64
N THR A 122 -12.48 11.83 17.12
CA THR A 122 -11.20 11.91 16.41
C THR A 122 -10.28 10.82 16.92
N ILE A 123 -10.03 9.84 16.06
CA ILE A 123 -9.08 8.76 16.28
C ILE A 123 -7.73 9.25 15.78
N TRP A 124 -6.86 9.60 16.71
CA TRP A 124 -5.50 9.96 16.42
C TRP A 124 -4.63 8.72 16.34
N ILE A 125 -3.89 8.59 15.25
CA ILE A 125 -3.13 7.40 14.89
C ILE A 125 -1.67 7.80 14.83
N ASN A 126 -0.82 7.12 15.61
CA ASN A 126 0.61 7.42 15.63
C ASN A 126 1.26 7.20 14.27
N ASN A 127 2.54 7.55 14.15
CA ASN A 127 3.33 7.08 13.01
C ASN A 127 3.37 5.54 12.98
N GLY A 128 3.52 4.99 11.79
CA GLY A 128 3.60 3.56 11.57
C GLY A 128 2.73 3.07 10.42
N LEU A 129 3.05 1.84 9.99
CA LEU A 129 2.21 1.05 9.11
C LEU A 129 1.30 0.16 9.97
N TYR A 130 -0.01 0.39 9.81
CA TYR A 130 -1.09 -0.35 10.44
C TYR A 130 -1.66 -1.34 9.43
N TYR A 131 -1.29 -2.61 9.58
CA TYR A 131 -1.71 -3.66 8.66
C TYR A 131 -2.98 -4.33 9.17
N GLU A 132 -4.13 -3.74 8.87
CA GLU A 132 -5.44 -4.14 9.38
C GLU A 132 -6.55 -3.74 8.41
N LYS A 133 -7.61 -4.56 8.37
CA LYS A 133 -8.84 -4.25 7.63
C LYS A 133 -9.74 -3.39 8.50
N ILE A 134 -10.13 -2.22 7.99
CA ILE A 134 -10.97 -1.27 8.72
C ILE A 134 -12.37 -1.20 8.12
N LEU A 135 -13.37 -1.28 8.98
CA LEU A 135 -14.77 -1.06 8.70
C LEU A 135 -15.31 0.03 9.63
N ILE A 136 -15.74 1.16 9.05
CA ILE A 136 -16.44 2.22 9.76
C ILE A 136 -17.94 2.08 9.44
N PRO A 137 -18.74 1.50 10.34
CA PRO A 137 -20.14 1.19 10.07
C PRO A 137 -21.01 2.45 10.02
N LYS A 138 -22.13 2.37 9.30
CA LYS A 138 -23.07 3.48 9.09
C LYS A 138 -23.59 4.10 10.39
N ASN A 139 -23.72 3.31 11.45
CA ASN A 139 -24.19 3.78 12.75
C ASN A 139 -23.13 4.52 13.59
N LYS A 140 -21.93 4.77 13.06
CA LYS A 140 -20.88 5.56 13.73
C LYS A 140 -20.53 6.81 12.91
N PRO A 141 -21.43 7.81 12.84
CA PRO A 141 -21.16 9.05 12.09
C PRO A 141 -20.07 9.90 12.77
N ASN A 142 -19.59 10.92 12.06
CA ASN A 142 -18.67 11.94 12.59
C ASN A 142 -17.33 11.39 13.12
N ILE A 143 -16.78 10.35 12.48
CA ILE A 143 -15.43 9.84 12.76
C ILE A 143 -14.39 10.68 12.01
N THR A 144 -13.27 10.98 12.67
CA THR A 144 -12.07 11.52 12.02
C THR A 144 -10.90 10.58 12.23
N PHE A 145 -10.18 10.22 11.17
CA PHE A 145 -8.82 9.68 11.29
C PHE A 145 -7.82 10.82 11.16
N GLN A 146 -6.94 10.93 12.14
CA GLN A 146 -5.89 11.94 12.17
C GLN A 146 -4.54 11.25 12.39
N GLY A 147 -3.75 11.11 11.33
CA GLY A 147 -2.38 10.62 11.43
C GLY A 147 -1.37 11.72 11.80
N GLN A 148 -0.13 11.31 12.06
CA GLN A 148 1.01 12.22 12.28
C GLN A 148 1.50 12.88 10.98
N GLY A 149 1.32 12.19 9.85
CA GLY A 149 1.77 12.63 8.53
C GLY A 149 1.41 11.59 7.47
N TYR A 150 1.09 12.03 6.25
CA TYR A 150 0.70 11.09 5.18
C TYR A 150 1.86 10.17 4.76
N GLU A 151 3.12 10.62 4.88
CA GLU A 151 4.29 9.78 4.62
C GLU A 151 4.66 8.86 5.79
N SER A 152 4.17 9.16 7.01
CA SER A 152 4.59 8.49 8.24
C SER A 152 3.52 7.60 8.87
N THR A 153 2.24 7.84 8.58
CA THR A 153 1.10 7.08 9.12
C THR A 153 0.31 6.48 7.95
N ALA A 154 0.23 5.15 7.90
CA ALA A 154 -0.44 4.44 6.84
C ALA A 154 -1.29 3.27 7.35
N ILE A 155 -2.49 3.08 6.78
CA ILE A 155 -3.30 1.87 6.96
C ILE A 155 -3.25 1.06 5.67
N ALA A 156 -3.04 -0.24 5.77
CA ALA A 156 -2.91 -1.15 4.64
C ALA A 156 -3.60 -2.49 4.91
N TRP A 157 -4.11 -3.11 3.84
CA TRP A 157 -4.65 -4.46 3.84
C TRP A 157 -4.51 -5.07 2.43
N ASN A 158 -4.49 -6.39 2.30
CA ASN A 158 -4.22 -7.09 1.02
C ASN A 158 -5.36 -7.97 0.51
N ASP A 159 -6.61 -7.63 0.83
CA ASP A 159 -7.72 -8.36 0.23
C ASP A 159 -7.76 -8.18 -1.29
N THR A 160 -8.10 -9.27 -1.97
CA THR A 160 -8.47 -9.29 -3.39
C THR A 160 -9.97 -9.52 -3.49
N ALA A 161 -10.57 -9.21 -4.63
CA ALA A 161 -11.99 -9.53 -4.87
C ALA A 161 -12.30 -11.03 -4.64
N ASN A 162 -11.30 -11.91 -4.84
CA ASN A 162 -11.43 -13.34 -4.57
C ASN A 162 -11.41 -13.65 -3.07
N SER A 163 -10.45 -13.10 -2.31
CA SER A 163 -10.35 -13.35 -0.86
C SER A 163 -11.49 -12.72 -0.05
N SER A 164 -12.08 -11.63 -0.56
CA SER A 164 -13.17 -10.92 0.11
C SER A 164 -14.57 -11.28 -0.40
N HIS A 165 -14.70 -12.28 -1.26
CA HIS A 165 -15.99 -12.68 -1.87
C HIS A 165 -16.71 -11.53 -2.60
N GLY A 166 -15.95 -10.69 -3.27
CA GLY A 166 -16.45 -9.59 -4.08
C GLY A 166 -15.62 -8.32 -3.91
N THR A 167 -15.49 -7.56 -5.01
CA THR A 167 -14.74 -6.30 -5.08
C THR A 167 -15.21 -5.27 -4.05
N PHE A 168 -16.50 -5.28 -3.72
CA PHE A 168 -17.06 -4.34 -2.76
C PHE A 168 -16.43 -4.48 -1.36
N TYR A 169 -16.06 -5.71 -0.98
CA TYR A 169 -15.53 -6.02 0.36
C TYR A 169 -14.01 -6.03 0.42
N SER A 170 -13.29 -5.77 -0.68
CA SER A 170 -11.82 -5.87 -0.74
C SER A 170 -11.11 -4.60 -0.27
N GLY A 171 -11.85 -3.53 0.02
CA GLY A 171 -11.25 -2.27 0.49
C GLY A 171 -10.54 -2.43 1.83
N SER A 172 -9.31 -1.92 1.93
CA SER A 172 -8.53 -1.90 3.19
C SER A 172 -9.22 -1.06 4.26
N VAL A 173 -9.83 0.05 3.86
CA VAL A 173 -10.67 0.89 4.73
C VAL A 173 -12.02 1.09 4.03
N GLN A 174 -13.09 0.59 4.65
CA GLN A 174 -14.45 0.71 4.17
C GLN A 174 -15.22 1.67 5.08
N VAL A 175 -15.75 2.74 4.49
CA VAL A 175 -16.45 3.79 5.22
C VAL A 175 -17.90 3.84 4.79
N TYR A 176 -18.80 3.45 5.69
CA TYR A 176 -20.25 3.53 5.50
C TYR A 176 -20.87 4.67 6.34
N ALA A 177 -20.07 5.30 7.19
CA ALA A 177 -20.48 6.37 8.10
C ALA A 177 -20.59 7.74 7.40
N ASP A 178 -21.58 8.51 7.83
CA ASP A 178 -21.74 9.91 7.41
C ASP A 178 -20.68 10.80 8.08
N ASN A 179 -20.25 11.86 7.37
CA ASN A 179 -19.32 12.87 7.85
C ASN A 179 -17.94 12.34 8.31
N PHE A 180 -17.46 11.26 7.70
CA PHE A 180 -16.10 10.77 7.88
C PHE A 180 -15.07 11.76 7.33
N VAL A 181 -13.94 11.90 8.03
CA VAL A 181 -12.81 12.74 7.62
C VAL A 181 -11.50 11.98 7.86
N ALA A 182 -10.56 12.08 6.92
CA ALA A 182 -9.20 11.58 7.10
C ALA A 182 -8.20 12.72 6.86
N LYS A 183 -7.21 12.86 7.75
CA LYS A 183 -6.17 13.91 7.72
C LYS A 183 -4.81 13.32 8.02
N ASN A 184 -3.79 13.80 7.31
CA ASN A 184 -2.37 13.44 7.54
C ASN A 184 -2.14 11.93 7.66
N ILE A 185 -2.82 11.15 6.83
CA ILE A 185 -2.77 9.69 6.83
C ILE A 185 -2.86 9.19 5.40
N SER A 186 -2.20 8.09 5.09
CA SER A 186 -2.33 7.39 3.83
C SER A 186 -3.05 6.04 3.98
N PHE A 187 -3.75 5.66 2.93
CA PHE A 187 -4.27 4.31 2.76
C PHE A 187 -3.40 3.66 1.69
N MET A 188 -2.52 2.73 2.09
CA MET A 188 -1.40 2.25 1.29
C MET A 188 -1.51 0.75 0.97
N ASN A 189 -0.58 0.28 0.14
CA ASN A 189 -0.46 -1.10 -0.34
C ASN A 189 -1.54 -1.53 -1.34
N CYS A 190 -1.84 -0.67 -2.32
CA CYS A 190 -2.62 -1.09 -3.46
C CYS A 190 -1.70 -1.78 -4.48
N GLN A 191 -1.79 -3.11 -4.53
CA GLN A 191 -1.36 -3.87 -5.70
C GLN A 191 -2.58 -4.12 -6.58
N LEU A 192 -2.57 -3.53 -7.76
CA LEU A 192 -3.60 -3.70 -8.77
C LEU A 192 -3.14 -4.81 -9.71
N ILE A 193 -3.55 -6.04 -9.42
CA ILE A 193 -3.19 -7.22 -10.21
C ILE A 193 -4.33 -7.56 -11.18
N SER A 194 -4.07 -7.33 -12.47
CA SER A 194 -4.94 -7.79 -13.54
C SER A 194 -4.95 -9.31 -13.60
N MET A 195 -6.15 -9.90 -13.60
CA MET A 195 -6.38 -11.32 -13.80
C MET A 195 -6.98 -11.61 -15.19
N ALA A 196 -6.87 -10.67 -16.13
CA ALA A 196 -7.32 -10.89 -17.50
C ALA A 196 -6.50 -12.01 -18.16
N ASN A 197 -7.12 -12.75 -19.08
CA ASN A 197 -6.42 -13.82 -19.80
C ASN A 197 -5.17 -13.26 -20.50
N PRO A 198 -4.01 -13.96 -20.43
CA PRO A 198 -2.82 -13.55 -21.17
C PRO A 198 -3.13 -13.34 -22.65
N VAL A 199 -2.55 -12.31 -23.26
CA VAL A 199 -2.63 -12.07 -24.70
C VAL A 199 -1.28 -12.39 -25.36
N PRO A 200 -1.26 -12.80 -26.64
CA PRO A 200 -0.01 -12.98 -27.36
C PRO A 200 0.84 -11.69 -27.38
N PRO A 201 2.18 -11.79 -27.34
CA PRO A 201 3.05 -10.63 -27.47
C PRO A 201 2.73 -9.81 -28.73
N GLY A 202 2.68 -8.48 -28.60
CA GLY A 202 2.33 -7.58 -29.71
C GLY A 202 0.83 -7.48 -30.03
N SER A 203 -0.03 -8.22 -29.33
CA SER A 203 -1.48 -8.08 -29.48
C SER A 203 -1.94 -6.67 -29.08
N LYS A 204 -2.77 -6.06 -29.92
CA LYS A 204 -3.48 -4.79 -29.63
C LYS A 204 -4.83 -5.01 -28.96
N ASN A 205 -5.26 -6.26 -28.75
CA ASN A 205 -6.56 -6.55 -28.16
C ASN A 205 -6.52 -6.28 -26.66
N VAL A 206 -7.22 -5.23 -26.21
CA VAL A 206 -7.37 -4.89 -24.80
C VAL A 206 -8.54 -5.66 -24.21
N ASN A 207 -8.29 -6.46 -23.18
CA ASN A 207 -9.24 -7.40 -22.60
C ASN A 207 -9.53 -7.14 -21.11
N GLY A 208 -9.13 -5.98 -20.59
CA GLY A 208 -9.45 -5.57 -19.22
C GLY A 208 -9.28 -4.08 -18.98
N ALA A 209 -9.71 -3.66 -17.79
CA ALA A 209 -9.49 -2.31 -17.28
C ALA A 209 -9.23 -2.40 -15.78
N VAL A 210 -8.23 -1.65 -15.30
CA VAL A 210 -7.89 -1.59 -13.88
C VAL A 210 -8.97 -0.87 -13.08
N THR A 211 -9.59 0.16 -13.66
CA THR A 211 -10.62 0.97 -12.98
C THR A 211 -11.86 1.17 -13.84
N ALA A 212 -13.01 1.41 -13.18
CA ALA A 212 -14.27 1.76 -13.82
C ALA A 212 -15.06 2.75 -12.94
N HIS A 213 -14.59 4.01 -12.85
CA HIS A 213 -15.20 4.99 -11.94
C HIS A 213 -16.55 5.50 -12.44
N GLY A 214 -17.54 5.50 -11.54
CA GLY A 214 -18.95 5.73 -11.86
C GLY A 214 -19.49 7.10 -11.45
N ARG A 215 -18.71 8.19 -11.57
CA ARG A 215 -19.21 9.53 -11.21
C ARG A 215 -20.27 10.04 -12.20
N ALA A 216 -21.47 10.32 -11.70
CA ALA A 216 -22.63 10.70 -12.51
C ALA A 216 -22.80 12.22 -12.73
N SER A 217 -22.23 13.08 -11.88
CA SER A 217 -22.30 14.55 -12.00
C SER A 217 -20.94 15.19 -11.74
N LYS A 218 -20.66 16.33 -12.38
CA LYS A 218 -19.50 17.19 -12.11
C LYS A 218 -19.45 17.70 -10.68
N ASP A 219 -20.62 17.91 -10.06
CA ASP A 219 -20.76 18.48 -8.72
C ASP A 219 -20.41 17.46 -7.63
N ASN A 220 -20.36 16.17 -7.98
CA ASN A 220 -19.94 15.12 -7.06
C ASN A 220 -18.43 15.20 -6.84
N ASN A 221 -18.01 15.41 -5.60
CA ASN A 221 -16.60 15.40 -5.24
C ASN A 221 -16.07 13.98 -4.97
N THR A 222 -16.30 13.04 -5.89
CA THR A 222 -15.85 11.64 -5.79
C THR A 222 -14.80 11.31 -6.86
N GLY A 223 -14.00 10.26 -6.63
CA GLY A 223 -12.90 9.85 -7.50
C GLY A 223 -12.19 8.62 -6.94
N PHE A 224 -11.38 7.97 -7.78
CA PHE A 224 -10.34 7.04 -7.29
C PHE A 224 -8.97 7.72 -7.33
N ALA A 225 -8.16 7.53 -6.29
CA ALA A 225 -6.78 7.99 -6.24
C ALA A 225 -5.89 6.84 -5.78
N PHE A 226 -4.90 6.48 -6.60
CA PHE A 226 -3.92 5.44 -6.34
C PHE A 226 -2.55 6.11 -6.21
N VAL A 227 -1.97 6.11 -5.00
CA VAL A 227 -0.72 6.81 -4.69
C VAL A 227 0.30 5.79 -4.21
N ASN A 228 1.52 5.79 -4.74
CA ASN A 228 2.59 4.85 -4.37
C ASN A 228 2.18 3.38 -4.57
N CYS A 229 1.49 3.08 -5.67
CA CYS A 229 0.91 1.76 -5.95
C CYS A 229 1.74 0.98 -6.98
N PHE A 230 1.42 -0.30 -7.16
CA PHE A 230 1.93 -1.12 -8.26
C PHE A 230 0.77 -1.67 -9.09
N ILE A 231 0.86 -1.59 -10.42
CA ILE A 231 -0.06 -2.22 -11.36
C ILE A 231 0.68 -3.32 -12.11
N GLY A 232 0.16 -4.55 -12.10
CA GLY A 232 0.75 -5.69 -12.79
C GLY A 232 -0.25 -6.80 -13.05
N GLY A 233 0.23 -8.01 -13.34
CA GLY A 233 -0.62 -9.18 -13.63
C GLY A 233 -0.56 -9.61 -15.09
N THR A 234 -1.68 -10.12 -15.61
CA THR A 234 -1.76 -10.72 -16.95
C THR A 234 -2.74 -9.98 -17.87
N GLY A 235 -2.63 -10.26 -19.17
CA GLY A 235 -3.48 -9.70 -20.21
C GLY A 235 -2.99 -8.35 -20.75
N ARG A 236 -3.90 -7.60 -21.37
CA ARG A 236 -3.66 -6.26 -21.89
C ARG A 236 -4.81 -5.37 -21.45
N VAL A 237 -4.54 -4.35 -20.66
CA VAL A 237 -5.58 -3.62 -19.92
C VAL A 237 -5.44 -2.10 -20.04
N TRP A 238 -6.56 -1.39 -19.93
CA TRP A 238 -6.55 0.06 -19.70
C TRP A 238 -6.32 0.37 -18.22
N LEU A 239 -5.74 1.53 -17.91
CA LEU A 239 -5.76 2.15 -16.57
C LEU A 239 -7.19 2.36 -16.07
N GLY A 240 -8.11 2.65 -16.98
CA GLY A 240 -9.52 2.74 -16.64
C GLY A 240 -10.44 2.87 -17.83
N ARG A 241 -11.73 2.62 -17.56
CA ARG A 241 -12.84 2.91 -18.47
C ARG A 241 -13.88 3.82 -17.79
N ALA A 242 -14.44 4.76 -18.54
CA ALA A 242 -15.41 5.72 -18.02
C ALA A 242 -16.82 5.11 -17.88
N TRP A 243 -17.11 4.45 -16.76
CA TRP A 243 -18.43 3.83 -16.53
C TRP A 243 -19.58 4.85 -16.48
N ARG A 244 -19.31 6.10 -16.10
CA ARG A 244 -20.26 7.22 -16.09
C ARG A 244 -19.61 8.51 -16.61
N PRO A 245 -20.40 9.52 -17.04
CA PRO A 245 -19.89 10.67 -17.82
C PRO A 245 -18.80 11.51 -17.16
N PHE A 246 -18.74 11.54 -15.83
CA PHE A 246 -17.76 12.36 -15.11
C PHE A 246 -16.67 11.53 -14.43
N SER A 247 -16.38 10.31 -14.90
CA SER A 247 -15.33 9.43 -14.35
C SER A 247 -14.05 10.21 -13.97
N ARG A 248 -13.47 9.91 -12.81
CA ARG A 248 -12.30 10.61 -12.27
C ARG A 248 -11.40 9.63 -11.53
N VAL A 249 -10.21 9.40 -12.07
CA VAL A 249 -9.21 8.49 -11.54
C VAL A 249 -7.85 9.15 -11.65
N VAL A 250 -7.05 9.06 -10.59
CA VAL A 250 -5.68 9.60 -10.56
C VAL A 250 -4.73 8.50 -10.10
N PHE A 251 -3.62 8.32 -10.81
CA PHE A 251 -2.48 7.51 -10.40
C PHE A 251 -1.31 8.46 -10.12
N VAL A 252 -0.71 8.39 -8.94
CA VAL A 252 0.42 9.22 -8.51
C VAL A 252 1.54 8.31 -8.05
N ASN A 253 2.77 8.53 -8.54
CA ASN A 253 3.96 7.76 -8.18
C ASN A 253 3.70 6.23 -8.17
N THR A 254 3.02 5.74 -9.23
CA THR A 254 2.57 4.35 -9.33
C THR A 254 3.38 3.63 -10.41
N THR A 255 4.00 2.51 -10.05
CA THR A 255 4.75 1.67 -10.99
C THR A 255 3.80 0.79 -11.77
N MET A 256 3.97 0.68 -13.09
CA MET A 256 3.07 -0.06 -13.98
C MET A 256 3.87 -1.06 -14.82
N ALA A 257 3.47 -2.34 -14.79
CA ALA A 257 4.04 -3.37 -15.65
C ALA A 257 3.61 -3.19 -17.12
N ASP A 258 4.30 -3.85 -18.04
CA ASP A 258 4.02 -3.86 -19.48
C ASP A 258 2.78 -4.71 -19.85
N ILE A 259 1.67 -4.41 -19.18
CA ILE A 259 0.33 -4.91 -19.49
C ILE A 259 -0.63 -3.76 -19.79
N ILE A 260 -0.22 -2.52 -19.52
CA ILE A 260 -1.02 -1.32 -19.77
C ILE A 260 -0.99 -1.00 -21.26
N ALA A 261 -2.17 -0.90 -21.86
CA ALA A 261 -2.30 -0.49 -23.24
C ALA A 261 -1.81 0.96 -23.42
N PRO A 262 -1.09 1.29 -24.52
CA PRO A 262 -0.49 2.61 -24.72
C PRO A 262 -1.53 3.74 -24.81
N GLU A 263 -2.78 3.41 -25.18
CA GLU A 263 -3.91 4.34 -25.15
C GLU A 263 -4.24 4.79 -23.71
N GLY A 264 -3.89 3.97 -22.72
CA GLY A 264 -4.06 4.23 -21.29
C GLY A 264 -5.51 4.13 -20.81
N TRP A 265 -6.46 4.73 -21.51
CA TRP A 265 -7.85 4.92 -21.07
C TRP A 265 -8.86 4.53 -22.16
N ASN A 266 -10.10 4.28 -21.74
CA ASN A 266 -11.22 4.01 -22.63
C ASN A 266 -12.47 4.80 -22.23
N ASP A 267 -13.14 5.38 -23.22
CA ASP A 267 -14.35 6.20 -23.10
C ASP A 267 -15.63 5.37 -22.83
N PHE A 268 -15.52 4.05 -22.83
CA PHE A 268 -16.63 3.10 -22.73
C PHE A 268 -17.66 3.30 -23.86
N ASN A 269 -17.16 3.46 -25.08
CA ASN A 269 -17.90 3.62 -26.35
C ASN A 269 -18.79 4.88 -26.37
N ASP A 270 -18.34 5.94 -25.71
CA ASP A 270 -19.05 7.20 -25.64
C ASP A 270 -18.03 8.36 -25.71
N PRO A 271 -17.81 8.92 -26.90
CA PRO A 271 -16.82 9.99 -27.12
C PRO A 271 -17.06 11.23 -26.27
N THR A 272 -18.28 11.41 -25.72
CA THR A 272 -18.57 12.53 -24.82
C THR A 272 -17.85 12.41 -23.48
N ARG A 273 -17.19 11.28 -23.18
CA ARG A 273 -16.51 10.99 -21.91
C ARG A 273 -15.00 11.26 -21.93
N ASP A 274 -14.42 11.64 -23.07
CA ASP A 274 -12.98 11.95 -23.22
C ASP A 274 -12.59 13.35 -22.71
N GLN A 275 -13.31 13.89 -21.72
CA GLN A 275 -13.30 15.33 -21.44
C GLN A 275 -12.00 15.84 -20.80
N SER A 276 -11.15 14.98 -20.22
CA SER A 276 -9.83 15.38 -19.71
C SER A 276 -8.97 14.17 -19.31
N VAL A 277 -7.86 13.93 -20.00
CA VAL A 277 -6.74 13.13 -19.50
C VAL A 277 -5.61 14.09 -19.14
N THR A 278 -5.33 14.25 -17.85
CA THR A 278 -4.22 15.10 -17.38
C THR A 278 -3.10 14.19 -16.88
N GLN A 279 -2.02 14.09 -17.65
CA GLN A 279 -0.80 13.42 -17.24
C GLN A 279 0.16 14.47 -16.69
N HIS A 280 0.44 14.43 -15.38
CA HIS A 280 1.51 15.20 -14.78
C HIS A 280 2.74 14.30 -14.72
N ASN A 281 3.78 14.69 -15.48
CA ASN A 281 5.11 14.07 -15.41
C ASN A 281 5.93 14.67 -14.27
#